data_AF-A0A7Y7SVF6-F1
#
_entry.id   AF-A0A7Y7SVF6-F1
#
_cell.length_a   1.000
_cell.length_b   1.000
_cell.length_c   1.000
_cell.angle_alpha   90.00
_cell.angle_beta   90.00
_cell.angle_gamma   90.00
#
_symmetry.space_group_name_H-M   'P 1'
#
loop_
_entity.id
_entity.type
_entity.pdbx_description
1 polymer ?
#
loop_
_entity_poly.entity_id
_entity_poly.type
_entity_poly.pdbx_seq_one_letter_code
_entity_poly.pdbx_strand_id
1 'polypeptide(L)'
;MSAVQVNAAVVENNTIVRAEVLTSAKAVKVKAIPGGKYILSEGEKGFAPENITLKRVGKDLHVVLEGADLEHPALIITDYYDNAGELVGKGEDGQWHEYTATSGEEGDEAAFLLDGESSAVALGAVEFPGAAGLNNLTMAGFMLSPALIALGALAALAAATGLGMLVGKHMAEKDNNNGNGNGNGNGGDNGNDYDDGSNGGPNIPTSIVIGGVTDQQGKIINPGDHSSEKSPTFTGTGKPGNKIEIIDNGTKIDEVMIGDDGSWKWTPKPPLEDGDHDIVLVERDPITGKPSLPLPGFELVVDTVAPGQAAIDDLHDEDGVSIINPPSFEIAGVTFSGAEVYTNKNKPTLVGTAERNTFVDVYLNNEKVGEAEVNAQGTWRFPFPDALADDRYSFHVVNRDKAGNAGLPSSQLTIIIDTTAPAEPVITEINDSTGAPVSGGSTNDREPVIKGTAEPSEVGAKIELRDQDGNLLGTGVVDAEGNWEVAISPALEEGNYDIIAVITDKAGNKTEMTTPVGLEIDLSAPELPGDGNVGMPGDALEGAWDNVEPQTGWIDPATPTNDARPEFRGAGL
;
A
#
# COMPACT_ATOMS: atom_id res chain seq x y z
N MET A 1 14.91 17.93 9.67
CA MET A 1 13.46 17.65 9.56
C MET A 1 13.09 17.86 8.12
N SER A 2 12.70 16.81 7.40
CA SER A 2 12.14 16.96 6.05
C SER A 2 10.80 17.67 6.20
N ALA A 3 10.53 18.69 5.37
CA ALA A 3 9.19 19.27 5.30
C ALA A 3 8.22 18.17 4.87
N VAL A 4 7.08 18.06 5.55
CA VAL A 4 6.06 17.09 5.19
C VAL A 4 5.45 17.51 3.85
N GLN A 5 5.31 16.54 2.93
CA GLN A 5 4.78 16.81 1.59
C GLN A 5 3.28 17.02 1.67
N VAL A 6 2.79 18.11 1.07
CA VAL A 6 1.35 18.40 0.92
C VAL A 6 0.96 18.22 -0.54
N ASN A 7 -0.22 17.66 -0.80
CA ASN A 7 -0.78 17.45 -2.13
C ASN A 7 -2.14 18.11 -2.24
N ALA A 8 -2.47 18.56 -3.45
CA ALA A 8 -3.78 19.08 -3.80
C ALA A 8 -4.45 18.21 -4.87
N ALA A 9 -5.73 17.92 -4.71
CA ALA A 9 -6.58 17.37 -5.78
C ALA A 9 -7.73 18.31 -6.11
N VAL A 10 -8.04 18.41 -7.40
CA VAL A 10 -9.23 19.11 -7.92
C VAL A 10 -10.25 18.06 -8.30
N VAL A 11 -11.43 18.14 -7.69
CA VAL A 11 -12.54 17.22 -7.88
C VAL A 11 -13.70 17.91 -8.56
N GLU A 12 -14.17 17.29 -9.64
CA GLU A 12 -15.38 17.66 -10.37
C GLU A 12 -16.29 16.42 -10.41
N ASN A 13 -17.51 16.52 -9.87
CA ASN A 13 -18.49 15.42 -9.88
C ASN A 13 -17.93 14.08 -9.35
N ASN A 14 -17.26 14.12 -8.19
CA ASN A 14 -16.56 12.98 -7.57
C ASN A 14 -15.40 12.40 -8.39
N THR A 15 -15.01 13.03 -9.49
CA THR A 15 -13.84 12.64 -10.28
C THR A 15 -12.69 13.58 -9.97
N ILE A 16 -11.54 13.05 -9.56
CA ILE A 16 -10.31 13.83 -9.53
C ILE A 16 -9.89 14.07 -10.97
N VAL A 17 -10.01 15.33 -11.38
CA VAL A 17 -9.62 15.80 -12.72
C VAL A 17 -8.20 16.36 -12.75
N ARG A 18 -7.60 16.58 -11.57
CA ARG A 18 -6.20 16.99 -11.44
C ARG A 18 -5.66 16.71 -10.04
N ALA A 19 -4.38 16.33 -9.94
CA ALA A 19 -3.68 16.24 -8.67
C ALA A 19 -2.22 16.68 -8.78
N GLU A 20 -1.74 17.43 -7.79
CA GLU A 20 -0.46 18.12 -7.81
C GLU A 20 0.23 18.05 -6.43
N VAL A 21 1.55 17.87 -6.44
CA VAL A 21 2.37 18.00 -5.23
C VAL A 21 2.57 19.49 -4.99
N LEU A 22 2.24 19.95 -3.78
CA LEU A 22 2.42 21.33 -3.37
C LEU A 22 3.80 21.52 -2.73
N THR A 23 4.44 22.65 -3.04
CA THR A 23 5.66 23.10 -2.36
C THR A 23 5.60 24.59 -2.13
N SER A 24 6.27 25.09 -1.09
CA SER A 24 6.42 26.53 -0.85
C SER A 24 7.37 27.21 -1.84
N ALA A 25 8.16 26.44 -2.61
CA ALA A 25 9.12 26.98 -3.58
C ALA A 25 8.46 27.47 -4.88
N LYS A 26 7.34 26.88 -5.28
CA LYS A 26 6.63 27.26 -6.51
C LYS A 26 5.13 26.99 -6.38
N ALA A 27 4.35 28.06 -6.50
CA ALA A 27 2.90 27.99 -6.52
C ALA A 27 2.38 27.11 -7.67
N VAL A 28 1.56 26.11 -7.32
CA VAL A 28 0.78 25.34 -8.27
C VAL A 28 -0.47 26.13 -8.63
N LYS A 29 -0.74 26.33 -9.92
CA LYS A 29 -1.97 26.99 -10.38
C LYS A 29 -2.97 25.98 -10.87
N VAL A 30 -4.19 25.98 -10.32
CA VAL A 30 -5.33 25.19 -10.78
C VAL A 30 -6.49 26.11 -11.16
N LYS A 31 -7.27 25.73 -12.17
CA LYS A 31 -8.43 26.53 -12.57
C LYS A 31 -9.64 26.15 -11.73
N ALA A 32 -10.41 27.13 -11.27
CA ALA A 32 -11.62 26.87 -10.54
C ALA A 32 -12.70 26.22 -11.41
N ILE A 33 -13.40 25.25 -10.82
CA ILE A 33 -14.54 24.54 -11.39
C ILE A 33 -15.78 24.89 -10.55
N PRO A 34 -16.91 25.30 -11.18
CA PRO A 34 -18.15 25.57 -10.44
C PRO A 34 -18.59 24.37 -9.60
N GLY A 35 -18.71 24.55 -8.28
CA GLY A 35 -19.06 23.47 -7.35
C GLY A 35 -17.96 22.41 -7.18
N GLY A 36 -16.75 22.69 -7.66
CA GLY A 36 -15.60 21.81 -7.52
C GLY A 36 -15.12 21.75 -6.06
N LYS A 37 -14.50 20.63 -5.70
CA LYS A 37 -13.88 20.45 -4.38
C LYS A 37 -12.36 20.46 -4.55
N TYR A 38 -11.67 21.14 -3.66
CA TYR A 38 -10.21 21.23 -3.63
C TYR A 38 -9.75 20.54 -2.37
N ILE A 39 -9.15 19.36 -2.53
CA ILE A 39 -8.73 18.52 -1.41
C ILE A 39 -7.27 18.83 -1.09
N LEU A 40 -6.96 19.10 0.16
CA LEU A 40 -5.58 19.13 0.67
C LEU A 40 -5.29 17.86 1.48
N SER A 41 -4.07 17.36 1.36
CA SER A 41 -3.61 16.16 2.06
C SER A 41 -2.12 16.26 2.36
N GLU A 42 -1.69 15.70 3.48
CA GLU A 42 -0.35 15.76 4.04
C GLU A 42 0.17 14.35 4.34
N GLY A 43 1.40 14.10 3.92
CA GLY A 43 2.11 12.85 4.17
C GLY A 43 1.46 11.61 3.54
N GLU A 44 1.96 10.43 3.94
CA GLU A 44 1.53 9.13 3.40
C GLU A 44 0.22 8.61 4.00
N LYS A 45 -0.31 9.28 5.04
CA LYS A 45 -1.57 8.89 5.69
C LYS A 45 -2.78 9.61 5.12
N GLY A 46 -2.58 10.64 4.30
CA GLY A 46 -3.66 11.35 3.63
C GLY A 46 -4.52 12.24 4.53
N PHE A 47 -4.03 12.65 5.70
CA PHE A 47 -4.73 13.64 6.52
C PHE A 47 -4.46 15.04 6.02
N ALA A 48 -5.40 15.95 6.12
CA ALA A 48 -5.20 17.31 5.65
C ALA A 48 -4.38 18.14 6.66
N PRO A 49 -3.58 19.13 6.20
CA PRO A 49 -2.95 20.08 7.09
C PRO A 49 -4.01 20.75 7.99
N GLU A 50 -3.81 20.76 9.30
CA GLU A 50 -4.82 21.30 10.22
C GLU A 50 -5.03 22.81 10.06
N ASN A 51 -3.96 23.56 9.78
CA ASN A 51 -3.97 25.02 9.69
C ASN A 51 -3.36 25.50 8.36
N ILE A 52 -4.05 26.41 7.69
CA ILE A 52 -3.56 27.09 6.48
C ILE A 52 -3.98 28.56 6.52
N THR A 53 -3.36 29.38 5.68
CA THR A 53 -3.82 30.76 5.45
C THR A 53 -4.36 30.90 4.04
N LEU A 54 -5.54 31.49 3.92
CA LEU A 54 -6.14 31.88 2.66
C LEU A 54 -5.87 33.37 2.39
N LYS A 55 -5.67 33.73 1.14
CA LYS A 55 -5.61 35.13 0.70
C LYS A 55 -6.35 35.30 -0.61
N ARG A 56 -7.21 36.31 -0.69
CA ARG A 56 -7.82 36.67 -1.98
C ARG A 56 -6.91 37.60 -2.75
N VAL A 57 -6.68 37.29 -4.01
CA VAL A 57 -5.97 38.15 -4.95
C VAL A 57 -6.80 38.30 -6.22
N GLY A 58 -7.56 39.38 -6.30
CA GLY A 58 -8.53 39.63 -7.36
C GLY A 58 -9.63 38.56 -7.39
N LYS A 59 -9.55 37.69 -8.41
CA LYS A 59 -10.48 36.57 -8.61
C LYS A 59 -9.93 35.23 -8.10
N ASP A 60 -8.68 35.21 -7.68
CA ASP A 60 -7.97 33.99 -7.33
C ASP A 60 -7.98 33.78 -5.81
N LEU A 61 -8.07 32.53 -5.40
CA LEU A 61 -7.86 32.11 -4.01
C LEU A 61 -6.45 31.55 -3.88
N HIS A 62 -5.63 32.21 -3.07
CA HIS A 62 -4.29 31.75 -2.72
C HIS A 62 -4.36 30.93 -1.44
N VAL A 63 -3.79 29.72 -1.46
CA VAL A 63 -3.68 28.83 -0.32
C VAL A 63 -2.21 28.76 0.09
N VAL A 64 -1.95 29.16 1.33
CA VAL A 64 -0.63 29.27 1.93
C VAL A 64 -0.53 28.24 3.05
N LEU A 65 0.43 27.32 2.94
CA LEU A 65 0.65 26.28 3.95
C LEU A 65 1.26 26.88 5.22
N GLU A 66 1.09 26.21 6.35
CA GLU A 66 1.65 26.66 7.62
C GLU A 66 3.17 26.92 7.52
N GLY A 67 3.61 28.06 8.06
CA GLY A 67 5.00 28.49 8.02
C GLY A 67 5.48 29.10 6.70
N ALA A 68 4.63 29.17 5.67
CA ALA A 68 4.94 29.85 4.39
C ALA A 68 4.53 31.34 4.40
N ASP A 69 5.18 32.12 3.52
CA ASP A 69 4.91 33.55 3.34
C ASP A 69 3.65 33.78 2.48
N LEU A 70 2.84 34.79 2.81
CA LEU A 70 1.60 35.13 2.11
C LEU A 70 1.80 35.54 0.65
N GLU A 71 2.99 36.01 0.30
CA GLU A 71 3.36 36.34 -1.07
C GLU A 71 3.83 35.10 -1.87
N HIS A 72 3.98 33.94 -1.22
CA HIS A 72 4.47 32.68 -1.78
C HIS A 72 3.48 31.53 -1.51
N PRO A 73 2.26 31.57 -2.09
CA PRO A 73 1.28 30.52 -1.89
C PRO A 73 1.75 29.19 -2.48
N ALA A 74 1.34 28.09 -1.85
CA ALA A 74 1.63 26.75 -2.36
C ALA A 74 0.65 26.38 -3.49
N LEU A 75 -0.60 26.85 -3.40
CA LEU A 75 -1.64 26.63 -4.40
C LEU A 75 -2.36 27.95 -4.71
N ILE A 76 -2.66 28.17 -5.99
CA ILE A 76 -3.48 29.26 -6.50
C ILE A 76 -4.63 28.64 -7.27
N ILE A 77 -5.85 28.83 -6.78
CA ILE A 77 -7.09 28.45 -7.46
C ILE A 77 -7.58 29.66 -8.24
N THR A 78 -7.30 29.67 -9.55
CA THR A 78 -7.60 30.82 -10.41
C THR A 78 -9.08 30.90 -10.74
N ASP A 79 -9.64 32.11 -10.78
CA ASP A 79 -11.07 32.36 -11.00
C ASP A 79 -12.01 31.77 -9.94
N TYR A 80 -11.51 31.49 -8.72
CA TYR A 80 -12.29 30.91 -7.62
C TYR A 80 -13.56 31.71 -7.30
N TYR A 81 -13.46 33.05 -7.21
CA TYR A 81 -14.60 33.90 -6.85
C TYR A 81 -15.65 34.05 -7.97
N ASP A 82 -15.33 33.63 -9.20
CA ASP A 82 -16.30 33.54 -10.29
C ASP A 82 -16.91 32.12 -10.37
N ASN A 83 -16.26 31.11 -9.79
CA ASN A 83 -16.62 29.69 -9.87
C ASN A 83 -16.43 29.04 -8.50
N ALA A 84 -17.23 29.49 -7.53
CA ALA A 84 -17.09 29.07 -6.14
C ALA A 84 -17.08 27.54 -6.00
N GLY A 85 -16.25 27.07 -5.08
CA GLY A 85 -16.14 25.67 -4.70
C GLY A 85 -15.81 25.54 -3.22
N GLU A 86 -15.41 24.35 -2.78
CA GLU A 86 -15.19 24.05 -1.37
C GLU A 86 -13.75 23.56 -1.17
N LEU A 87 -13.06 24.13 -0.19
CA LEU A 87 -11.72 23.68 0.21
C LEU A 87 -11.87 22.70 1.38
N VAL A 88 -11.52 21.44 1.15
CA VAL A 88 -11.82 20.34 2.06
C VAL A 88 -10.58 19.52 2.37
N GLY A 89 -10.64 18.78 3.46
CA GLY A 89 -9.57 17.90 3.91
C GLY A 89 -10.12 16.75 4.76
N LYS A 90 -9.37 15.66 4.86
CA LYS A 90 -9.71 14.55 5.75
C LYS A 90 -9.05 14.75 7.11
N GLY A 91 -9.84 14.72 8.18
CA GLY A 91 -9.34 14.82 9.55
C GLY A 91 -8.70 13.51 10.02
N GLU A 92 -7.94 13.57 11.12
CA GLU A 92 -7.36 12.38 11.77
C GLU A 92 -8.42 11.39 12.26
N ASP A 93 -9.67 11.83 12.42
CA ASP A 93 -10.84 11.01 12.73
C ASP A 93 -11.37 10.22 11.52
N GLY A 94 -10.78 10.43 10.35
CA GLY A 94 -11.15 9.78 9.10
C GLY A 94 -12.38 10.39 8.41
N GLN A 95 -12.92 11.50 8.92
CA GLN A 95 -14.05 12.20 8.31
C GLN A 95 -13.57 13.34 7.40
N TRP A 96 -14.44 13.76 6.49
CA TRP A 96 -14.18 14.92 5.64
C TRP A 96 -14.64 16.19 6.34
N HIS A 97 -13.86 17.24 6.24
CA HIS A 97 -14.16 18.54 6.83
C HIS A 97 -13.84 19.65 5.84
N GLU A 98 -14.59 20.74 5.92
CA GLU A 98 -14.28 21.97 5.21
C GLU A 98 -13.30 22.80 6.05
N TYR A 99 -12.43 23.56 5.39
CA TYR A 99 -11.62 24.56 6.08
C TYR A 99 -12.48 25.76 6.46
N THR A 100 -12.54 26.06 7.76
CA THR A 100 -13.35 27.13 8.33
C THR A 100 -12.48 28.23 8.94
N ALA A 101 -12.93 29.48 8.86
CA ALA A 101 -12.24 30.63 9.43
C ALA A 101 -12.05 30.48 10.94
N THR A 102 -10.82 30.61 11.41
CA THR A 102 -10.51 30.51 12.86
C THR A 102 -11.05 31.67 13.67
N SER A 103 -11.40 32.79 13.02
CA SER A 103 -12.11 33.92 13.63
C SER A 103 -13.57 33.61 13.94
N GLY A 104 -14.17 32.64 13.24
CA GLY A 104 -15.61 32.37 13.27
C GLY A 104 -16.46 33.43 12.56
N GLU A 105 -15.85 34.37 11.84
CA GLU A 105 -16.56 35.39 11.07
C GLU A 105 -16.82 34.90 9.64
N GLU A 106 -18.07 34.99 9.17
CA GLU A 106 -18.46 34.57 7.82
C GLU A 106 -17.64 35.29 6.72
N GLY A 107 -17.26 36.56 6.95
CA GLY A 107 -16.46 37.35 6.01
C GLY A 107 -15.02 36.86 5.83
N ASP A 108 -14.54 36.02 6.75
CA ASP A 108 -13.19 35.46 6.73
C ASP A 108 -13.16 34.05 6.09
N GLU A 109 -14.32 33.50 5.73
CA GLU A 109 -14.40 32.22 5.03
C GLU A 109 -13.93 32.34 3.58
N ALA A 110 -13.45 31.21 3.02
CA ALA A 110 -12.91 31.14 1.65
C ALA A 110 -13.83 31.81 0.61
N ALA A 111 -15.13 31.56 0.71
CA ALA A 111 -16.15 32.05 -0.21
C ALA A 111 -16.42 33.56 -0.12
N PHE A 112 -16.12 34.21 1.01
CA PHE A 112 -16.57 35.57 1.31
C PHE A 112 -15.44 36.58 1.54
N LEU A 113 -14.19 36.11 1.62
CA LEU A 113 -12.99 36.94 1.71
C LEU A 113 -13.01 38.12 0.73
N LEU A 114 -12.72 39.32 1.24
CA LEU A 114 -12.61 40.54 0.45
C LEU A 114 -11.26 40.60 -0.28
N ASP A 115 -11.22 41.35 -1.40
CA ASP A 115 -10.01 41.43 -2.22
C ASP A 115 -8.84 42.04 -1.45
N GLY A 116 -7.70 41.33 -1.44
CA GLY A 116 -6.49 41.70 -0.69
C GLY A 116 -6.45 41.20 0.75
N GLU A 117 -7.57 40.72 1.30
CA GLU A 117 -7.63 40.19 2.67
C GLU A 117 -7.08 38.76 2.75
N SER A 118 -6.64 38.40 3.96
CA SER A 118 -6.18 37.06 4.30
C SER A 118 -6.86 36.56 5.56
N SER A 119 -7.15 35.27 5.61
CA SER A 119 -7.81 34.62 6.73
C SER A 119 -7.06 33.36 7.12
N ALA A 120 -6.80 33.20 8.42
CA ALA A 120 -6.34 31.93 8.97
C ALA A 120 -7.53 30.99 9.10
N VAL A 121 -7.45 29.85 8.44
CA VAL A 121 -8.49 28.82 8.46
C VAL A 121 -7.92 27.53 9.03
N ALA A 122 -8.78 26.78 9.71
CA ALA A 122 -8.46 25.47 10.24
C ALA A 122 -9.44 24.45 9.68
N LEU A 123 -9.01 23.18 9.63
CA LEU A 123 -9.89 22.09 9.29
C LEU A 123 -11.03 22.03 10.33
N GLY A 124 -12.28 22.14 9.85
CA GLY A 124 -13.44 22.23 10.72
C GLY A 124 -13.68 20.98 11.58
N ALA A 125 -14.45 21.12 12.65
CA ALA A 125 -14.76 20.02 13.58
C ALA A 125 -16.04 19.22 13.21
N VAL A 126 -16.79 19.69 12.22
CA VAL A 126 -18.06 19.07 11.79
C VAL A 126 -17.85 18.40 10.44
N GLU A 127 -18.37 17.17 10.29
CA GLU A 127 -18.30 16.45 9.03
C GLU A 127 -18.93 17.27 7.90
N PHE A 128 -18.19 17.37 6.81
CA PHE A 128 -18.53 18.10 5.61
C PHE A 128 -19.79 17.49 4.96
N PRO A 129 -20.87 18.25 4.71
CA PRO A 129 -22.13 17.71 4.19
C PRO A 129 -22.01 16.93 2.86
N GLY A 130 -21.01 17.24 2.04
CA GLY A 130 -20.73 16.54 0.78
C GLY A 130 -19.78 15.34 0.90
N ALA A 131 -19.50 14.84 2.11
CA ALA A 131 -18.55 13.75 2.37
C ALA A 131 -18.87 12.46 1.60
N ALA A 132 -20.16 12.15 1.40
CA ALA A 132 -20.58 10.93 0.70
C ALA A 132 -20.01 10.80 -0.72
N GLY A 133 -19.88 11.92 -1.44
CA GLY A 133 -19.28 11.93 -2.78
C GLY A 133 -17.75 11.78 -2.76
N LEU A 134 -17.11 12.23 -1.68
CA LEU A 134 -15.66 12.15 -1.50
C LEU A 134 -15.17 10.78 -1.03
N ASN A 135 -16.06 9.93 -0.51
CA ASN A 135 -15.72 8.57 -0.11
C ASN A 135 -15.57 7.60 -1.30
N ASN A 136 -16.04 7.99 -2.49
CA ASN A 136 -16.04 7.18 -3.70
C ASN A 136 -15.46 7.96 -4.89
N LEU A 137 -14.29 8.58 -4.69
CA LEU A 137 -13.62 9.36 -5.75
C LEU A 137 -13.08 8.47 -6.87
N THR A 138 -13.15 8.98 -8.09
CA THR A 138 -12.67 8.32 -9.33
C THR A 138 -11.57 9.14 -10.02
N MET A 139 -10.89 8.58 -11.03
CA MET A 139 -9.89 9.30 -11.83
C MET A 139 -10.33 9.55 -13.26
N ALA A 140 -10.12 10.78 -13.74
CA ALA A 140 -10.25 11.08 -15.17
C ALA A 140 -9.06 10.49 -15.96
N GLY A 141 -9.28 9.33 -16.59
CA GLY A 141 -8.29 8.65 -17.45
C GLY A 141 -7.05 8.13 -16.71
N PHE A 142 -6.02 7.73 -17.47
CA PHE A 142 -4.71 7.32 -16.92
C PHE A 142 -3.91 8.56 -16.48
N MET A 143 -4.16 9.06 -15.28
CA MET A 143 -3.29 10.03 -14.62
C MET A 143 -2.43 9.33 -13.56
N LEU A 144 -1.13 9.19 -13.85
CA LEU A 144 -0.12 8.75 -12.90
C LEU A 144 0.71 9.97 -12.49
N SER A 145 0.28 10.68 -11.44
CA SER A 145 1.11 11.72 -10.81
C SER A 145 1.51 11.28 -9.40
N PRO A 146 2.70 11.69 -8.89
CA PRO A 146 3.10 11.41 -7.51
C PRO A 146 2.08 11.89 -6.48
N ALA A 147 1.34 12.96 -6.78
CA ALA A 147 0.29 13.49 -5.93
C ALA A 147 -0.89 12.52 -5.79
N LEU A 148 -1.27 11.83 -6.87
CA LEU A 148 -2.35 10.84 -6.88
C LEU A 148 -2.08 9.62 -6.01
N ILE A 149 -0.81 9.26 -5.87
CA ILE A 149 -0.34 8.15 -5.04
C ILE A 149 -0.41 8.52 -3.56
N ALA A 150 0.00 9.75 -3.20
CA ALA A 150 -0.14 10.26 -1.84
C ALA A 150 -1.62 10.48 -1.43
N LEU A 151 -2.49 10.80 -2.40
CA LEU A 151 -3.95 10.84 -2.21
C LEU A 151 -4.58 9.43 -2.08
N GLY A 152 -3.92 8.35 -2.49
CA GLY A 152 -4.39 6.97 -2.32
C GLY A 152 -4.61 6.57 -0.85
N ALA A 153 -3.88 7.20 0.08
CA ALA A 153 -4.08 7.03 1.51
C ALA A 153 -5.40 7.63 2.05
N LEU A 154 -6.01 8.60 1.35
CA LEU A 154 -7.32 9.14 1.75
C LEU A 154 -8.45 8.12 1.66
N ALA A 155 -8.37 7.13 0.76
CA ALA A 155 -9.46 6.19 0.50
C ALA A 155 -9.34 4.86 1.28
N ALA A 156 -8.17 4.52 1.83
CA ALA A 156 -7.96 3.30 2.62
C ALA A 156 -8.79 3.21 3.92
N LEU A 157 -9.44 4.29 4.36
CA LEU A 157 -10.38 4.29 5.49
C LEU A 157 -11.88 4.36 5.10
N ALA A 158 -12.22 4.50 3.82
CA ALA A 158 -13.61 4.62 3.35
C ALA A 158 -14.20 3.30 2.79
N ALA A 159 -13.37 2.31 2.47
CA ALA A 159 -13.80 1.08 1.79
C ALA A 159 -14.50 0.02 2.69
N ALA A 160 -14.65 0.25 4.01
CA ALA A 160 -15.13 -0.79 4.92
C ALA A 160 -16.66 -1.05 4.93
N THR A 161 -17.49 -0.32 4.17
CA THR A 161 -18.96 -0.50 4.26
C THR A 161 -19.72 -0.65 2.92
N GLY A 162 -19.02 -0.75 1.79
CA GLY A 162 -19.64 -0.70 0.45
C GLY A 162 -19.93 -2.03 -0.26
N LEU A 163 -20.07 -3.17 0.43
CA LEU A 163 -20.50 -4.43 -0.21
C LEU A 163 -22.03 -4.47 -0.31
N GLY A 164 -22.62 -3.99 -1.42
CA GLY A 164 -24.05 -4.25 -1.64
C GLY A 164 -24.72 -3.55 -2.81
N MET A 165 -25.01 -4.36 -3.84
CA MET A 165 -26.11 -4.20 -4.80
C MET A 165 -25.95 -3.15 -5.92
N LEU A 166 -25.45 -3.62 -7.07
CA LEU A 166 -26.09 -3.27 -8.34
C LEU A 166 -26.67 -4.53 -8.97
N VAL A 167 -28.00 -4.62 -8.93
CA VAL A 167 -28.79 -5.68 -9.58
C VAL A 167 -28.82 -5.34 -11.07
N GLY A 168 -27.95 -5.98 -11.85
CA GLY A 168 -28.12 -6.10 -13.29
C GLY A 168 -29.38 -6.91 -13.57
N LYS A 169 -30.48 -6.22 -13.84
CA LYS A 169 -31.72 -6.81 -14.35
C LYS A 169 -31.63 -6.69 -15.87
N HIS A 170 -31.44 -7.81 -16.56
CA HIS A 170 -32.01 -8.21 -17.86
C HIS A 170 -31.09 -9.23 -18.56
N MET A 171 -31.21 -10.50 -18.17
CA MET A 171 -30.84 -11.61 -19.06
C MET A 171 -32.15 -12.26 -19.50
N ALA A 172 -32.55 -11.99 -20.73
CA ALA A 172 -33.58 -12.78 -21.39
C ALA A 172 -32.95 -14.13 -21.78
N GLU A 173 -33.31 -15.14 -21.02
CA GLU A 173 -33.04 -16.55 -21.26
C GLU A 173 -33.63 -16.93 -22.64
N LYS A 174 -32.77 -17.13 -23.65
CA LYS A 174 -33.15 -17.80 -24.89
C LYS A 174 -33.33 -19.28 -24.55
N ASP A 175 -34.58 -19.69 -24.37
CA ASP A 175 -34.96 -21.10 -24.35
C ASP A 175 -34.54 -21.78 -25.67
N ASN A 176 -33.39 -22.44 -25.63
CA ASN A 176 -32.97 -23.44 -26.61
C ASN A 176 -33.79 -24.72 -26.36
N ASN A 177 -35.02 -24.77 -26.88
CA ASN A 177 -35.78 -26.01 -26.88
C ASN A 177 -35.49 -26.82 -28.16
N ASN A 178 -34.48 -27.68 -28.05
CA ASN A 178 -34.22 -28.78 -28.96
C ASN A 178 -35.33 -29.83 -28.83
N GLY A 179 -36.40 -29.67 -29.60
CA GLY A 179 -37.49 -30.63 -29.75
C GLY A 179 -37.36 -31.43 -31.05
N ASN A 180 -36.63 -32.55 -30.98
CA ASN A 180 -36.63 -33.61 -31.98
C ASN A 180 -38.06 -34.16 -32.19
N GLY A 181 -38.58 -34.04 -33.42
CA GLY A 181 -39.90 -34.53 -33.80
C GLY A 181 -39.96 -34.87 -35.28
N ASN A 182 -39.47 -36.06 -35.62
CA ASN A 182 -39.59 -36.70 -36.93
C ASN A 182 -41.07 -36.97 -37.30
N GLY A 183 -41.50 -36.55 -38.49
CA GLY A 183 -42.86 -36.73 -38.99
C GLY A 183 -42.96 -36.52 -40.49
N ASN A 184 -42.68 -37.59 -41.24
CA ASN A 184 -42.73 -37.72 -42.69
C ASN A 184 -44.18 -37.53 -43.24
N GLY A 185 -44.35 -36.82 -44.35
CA GLY A 185 -45.66 -36.60 -44.97
C GLY A 185 -45.59 -35.96 -46.36
N ASN A 186 -45.65 -36.82 -47.37
CA ASN A 186 -45.51 -36.61 -48.81
C ASN A 186 -46.68 -35.83 -49.48
N GLY A 187 -46.39 -35.08 -50.55
CA GLY A 187 -47.25 -35.00 -51.74
C GLY A 187 -47.87 -33.65 -52.12
N GLY A 188 -47.56 -33.21 -53.35
CA GLY A 188 -48.61 -32.76 -54.28
C GLY A 188 -48.47 -31.35 -54.88
N ASP A 189 -48.15 -31.32 -56.18
CA ASP A 189 -48.28 -30.21 -57.12
C ASP A 189 -49.56 -29.36 -56.98
N ASN A 190 -49.44 -28.06 -57.25
CA ASN A 190 -50.07 -27.47 -58.43
C ASN A 190 -49.60 -26.03 -58.63
N GLY A 191 -49.03 -25.80 -59.81
CA GLY A 191 -48.71 -24.47 -60.29
C GLY A 191 -49.96 -23.62 -60.52
N ASN A 192 -49.77 -22.32 -60.49
CA ASN A 192 -50.37 -21.43 -61.47
C ASN A 192 -49.40 -20.30 -61.76
N ASP A 193 -48.95 -20.36 -63.00
CA ASP A 193 -48.31 -19.34 -63.80
C ASP A 193 -49.19 -18.06 -63.82
N TYR A 194 -48.60 -16.94 -63.41
CA TYR A 194 -49.03 -15.59 -63.80
C TYR A 194 -47.74 -14.77 -63.96
N ASP A 195 -47.15 -14.88 -65.14
CA ASP A 195 -46.27 -13.86 -65.71
C ASP A 195 -47.13 -12.65 -66.10
N ASP A 196 -47.06 -11.57 -65.30
CA ASP A 196 -47.40 -10.22 -65.73
C ASP A 196 -46.16 -9.34 -65.54
N GLY A 197 -45.58 -8.98 -66.67
CA GLY A 197 -44.44 -8.10 -66.76
C GLY A 197 -44.74 -6.69 -66.24
N SER A 198 -43.67 -6.05 -65.77
CA SER A 198 -43.61 -4.64 -65.40
C SER A 198 -44.37 -4.22 -64.14
N ASN A 199 -43.74 -4.44 -63.00
CA ASN A 199 -43.68 -3.40 -61.98
C ASN A 199 -42.25 -3.35 -61.44
N GLY A 200 -41.56 -2.25 -61.70
CA GLY A 200 -40.30 -1.94 -61.04
C GLY A 200 -40.54 -1.86 -59.53
N GLY A 201 -40.30 -2.96 -58.83
CA GLY A 201 -40.13 -2.90 -57.38
C GLY A 201 -38.96 -1.95 -57.12
N PRO A 202 -39.09 -0.95 -56.25
CA PRO A 202 -37.94 -0.16 -55.86
C PRO A 202 -37.03 -1.11 -55.09
N ASN A 203 -36.05 -1.69 -55.77
CA ASN A 203 -34.81 -2.07 -55.14
C ASN A 203 -34.30 -0.77 -54.51
N ILE A 204 -34.47 -0.62 -53.20
CA ILE A 204 -33.75 0.39 -52.43
C ILE A 204 -32.46 -0.32 -52.01
N PRO A 205 -31.37 -0.23 -52.79
CA PRO A 205 -30.08 -0.67 -52.28
C PRO A 205 -29.79 0.17 -51.03
N THR A 206 -29.55 -0.50 -49.90
CA THR A 206 -29.00 0.13 -48.69
C THR A 206 -27.63 0.71 -49.03
N SER A 207 -27.55 2.03 -49.19
CA SER A 207 -26.28 2.75 -49.40
C SER A 207 -25.57 3.11 -48.10
N ILE A 208 -26.27 3.07 -46.97
CA ILE A 208 -25.70 3.43 -45.68
C ILE A 208 -24.74 2.36 -45.15
N VAL A 209 -23.53 2.77 -44.80
CA VAL A 209 -22.48 1.93 -44.22
C VAL A 209 -21.84 2.68 -43.07
N ILE A 210 -21.63 2.02 -41.94
CA ILE A 210 -20.78 2.53 -40.85
C ILE A 210 -19.32 2.25 -41.23
N GLY A 211 -18.54 3.31 -41.40
CA GLY A 211 -17.11 3.25 -41.70
C GLY A 211 -16.24 3.07 -40.46
N GLY A 212 -16.73 3.47 -39.29
CA GLY A 212 -16.08 3.24 -38.00
C GLY A 212 -16.66 4.10 -36.89
N VAL A 213 -16.43 3.67 -35.66
CA VAL A 213 -16.73 4.41 -34.44
C VAL A 213 -15.42 4.61 -33.69
N THR A 214 -15.16 5.84 -33.29
CA THR A 214 -13.98 6.15 -32.47
C THR A 214 -14.34 7.00 -31.26
N ASP A 215 -13.58 6.86 -30.20
CA ASP A 215 -13.63 7.84 -29.12
C ASP A 215 -13.05 9.21 -29.57
N GLN A 216 -13.13 10.20 -28.70
CA GLN A 216 -12.54 11.54 -28.92
C GLN A 216 -11.01 11.52 -29.08
N GLN A 217 -10.34 10.49 -28.60
CA GLN A 217 -8.90 10.27 -28.71
C GLN A 217 -8.52 9.45 -29.98
N GLY A 218 -9.51 8.98 -30.74
CA GLY A 218 -9.33 8.19 -31.96
C GLY A 218 -9.19 6.68 -31.75
N LYS A 219 -9.41 6.16 -30.53
CA LYS A 219 -9.49 4.71 -30.27
C LYS A 219 -10.72 4.14 -30.97
N ILE A 220 -10.55 3.00 -31.64
CA ILE A 220 -11.66 2.31 -32.31
C ILE A 220 -12.57 1.66 -31.26
N ILE A 221 -13.88 1.81 -31.45
CA ILE A 221 -14.94 1.16 -30.68
C ILE A 221 -15.67 0.20 -31.62
N ASN A 222 -15.76 -1.08 -31.25
CA ASN A 222 -16.47 -2.11 -31.98
C ASN A 222 -17.86 -2.36 -31.37
N PRO A 223 -18.79 -2.98 -32.10
CA PRO A 223 -20.07 -3.40 -31.54
C PRO A 223 -19.86 -4.32 -30.33
N GLY A 224 -20.52 -4.00 -29.21
CA GLY A 224 -20.43 -4.70 -27.92
C GLY A 224 -19.33 -4.19 -26.98
N ASP A 225 -18.50 -3.23 -27.42
CA ASP A 225 -17.46 -2.66 -26.57
C ASP A 225 -18.04 -1.72 -25.50
N HIS A 226 -17.29 -1.56 -24.40
CA HIS A 226 -17.53 -0.56 -23.38
C HIS A 226 -16.72 0.71 -23.68
N SER A 227 -17.34 1.88 -23.49
CA SER A 227 -16.75 3.19 -23.74
C SER A 227 -16.70 4.02 -22.47
N SER A 228 -15.51 4.53 -22.13
CA SER A 228 -15.28 5.49 -21.03
C SER A 228 -15.75 6.91 -21.33
N GLU A 229 -16.48 7.12 -22.43
CA GLU A 229 -16.91 8.44 -22.87
C GLU A 229 -18.31 8.42 -23.51
N LYS A 230 -18.98 9.59 -23.44
CA LYS A 230 -20.40 9.79 -23.79
C LYS A 230 -20.64 10.30 -25.20
N SER A 231 -19.61 10.61 -25.97
CA SER A 231 -19.72 11.26 -27.28
C SER A 231 -18.80 10.63 -28.33
N PRO A 232 -18.89 9.30 -28.54
CA PRO A 232 -18.14 8.65 -29.60
C PRO A 232 -18.54 9.21 -30.97
N THR A 233 -17.60 9.20 -31.90
CA THR A 233 -17.78 9.68 -33.26
C THR A 233 -18.05 8.52 -34.20
N PHE A 234 -19.23 8.50 -34.79
CA PHE A 234 -19.60 7.59 -35.87
C PHE A 234 -19.30 8.23 -37.21
N THR A 235 -18.74 7.45 -38.13
CA THR A 235 -18.49 7.86 -39.50
C THR A 235 -19.01 6.82 -40.47
N GLY A 236 -19.26 7.22 -41.71
CA GLY A 236 -19.64 6.28 -42.73
C GLY A 236 -19.93 6.90 -44.09
N THR A 237 -20.57 6.11 -44.94
CA THR A 237 -21.00 6.53 -46.29
C THR A 237 -22.48 6.28 -46.51
N GLY A 238 -23.09 6.97 -47.47
CA GLY A 238 -24.50 6.88 -47.84
C GLY A 238 -24.79 7.60 -49.16
N LYS A 239 -26.06 7.72 -49.55
CA LYS A 239 -26.42 8.48 -50.77
C LYS A 239 -26.31 9.99 -50.51
N PRO A 240 -25.55 10.74 -51.33
CA PRO A 240 -25.42 12.20 -51.19
C PRO A 240 -26.77 12.93 -51.12
N GLY A 241 -26.88 13.87 -50.19
CA GLY A 241 -28.09 14.68 -49.98
C GLY A 241 -29.22 13.98 -49.21
N ASN A 242 -29.11 12.67 -48.93
CA ASN A 242 -30.03 12.00 -48.00
C ASN A 242 -29.75 12.39 -46.55
N LYS A 243 -30.64 11.98 -45.65
CA LYS A 243 -30.50 12.11 -44.20
C LYS A 243 -30.30 10.76 -43.54
N ILE A 244 -29.60 10.74 -42.41
CA ILE A 244 -29.50 9.59 -41.53
C ILE A 244 -30.25 9.94 -40.26
N GLU A 245 -31.29 9.17 -39.97
CA GLU A 245 -31.97 9.17 -38.69
C GLU A 245 -31.20 8.26 -37.73
N ILE A 246 -30.83 8.80 -36.58
CA ILE A 246 -30.11 8.08 -35.52
C ILE A 246 -31.11 7.73 -34.43
N ILE A 247 -31.21 6.44 -34.16
CA ILE A 247 -32.14 5.86 -33.21
C ILE A 247 -31.31 5.17 -32.13
N ASP A 248 -31.57 5.48 -30.87
CA ASP A 248 -31.01 4.79 -29.72
C ASP A 248 -32.12 4.09 -28.96
N ASN A 249 -31.99 2.77 -28.78
CA ASN A 249 -32.97 1.94 -28.05
C ASN A 249 -34.42 2.15 -28.55
N GLY A 250 -34.59 2.29 -29.87
CA GLY A 250 -35.88 2.49 -30.54
C GLY A 250 -36.40 3.94 -30.55
N THR A 251 -35.70 4.89 -29.92
CA THR A 251 -36.08 6.32 -29.92
C THR A 251 -35.16 7.12 -30.84
N LYS A 252 -35.74 7.93 -31.74
CA LYS A 252 -34.94 8.88 -32.53
C LYS A 252 -34.29 9.90 -31.59
N ILE A 253 -32.96 9.98 -31.63
CA ILE A 253 -32.18 10.93 -30.84
C ILE A 253 -31.55 12.04 -31.68
N ASP A 254 -31.27 11.80 -32.97
CA ASP A 254 -30.63 12.80 -33.83
C ASP A 254 -30.90 12.55 -35.33
N GLU A 255 -30.46 13.49 -36.18
CA GLU A 255 -30.50 13.40 -37.63
C GLU A 255 -29.34 14.16 -38.28
N VAL A 256 -28.57 13.50 -39.16
CA VAL A 256 -27.47 14.13 -39.91
C VAL A 256 -27.66 14.05 -41.41
N MET A 257 -27.16 15.04 -42.14
CA MET A 257 -27.14 15.02 -43.61
C MET A 257 -25.93 14.23 -44.11
N ILE A 258 -26.12 13.48 -45.20
CA ILE A 258 -25.02 12.89 -45.97
C ILE A 258 -24.50 13.94 -46.93
N GLY A 259 -23.19 14.22 -46.87
CA GLY A 259 -22.53 15.22 -47.69
C GLY A 259 -22.57 14.91 -49.18
N ASP A 260 -22.27 15.91 -50.01
CA ASP A 260 -22.24 15.77 -51.47
C ASP A 260 -21.22 14.72 -51.96
N ASP A 261 -20.19 14.46 -51.15
CA ASP A 261 -19.18 13.43 -51.38
C ASP A 261 -19.60 12.01 -50.93
N GLY A 262 -20.80 11.89 -50.38
CA GLY A 262 -21.36 10.63 -49.88
C GLY A 262 -20.90 10.25 -48.48
N SER A 263 -20.11 11.08 -47.80
CA SER A 263 -19.66 10.84 -46.44
C SER A 263 -20.62 11.43 -45.40
N TRP A 264 -20.63 10.85 -44.21
CA TRP A 264 -21.32 11.41 -43.06
C TRP A 264 -20.51 11.19 -41.79
N LYS A 265 -20.76 12.07 -40.81
CA LYS A 265 -20.16 12.02 -39.48
C LYS A 265 -21.22 12.43 -38.46
N TRP A 266 -21.32 11.69 -37.38
CA TRP A 266 -22.19 11.97 -36.26
C TRP A 266 -21.44 11.84 -34.94
N THR A 267 -21.65 12.81 -34.06
CA THR A 267 -21.17 12.80 -32.68
C THR A 267 -22.37 13.23 -31.81
N PRO A 268 -22.81 12.44 -30.83
CA PRO A 268 -24.00 12.72 -30.03
C PRO A 268 -24.01 14.12 -29.42
N LYS A 269 -25.11 14.87 -29.64
CA LYS A 269 -25.41 16.15 -28.98
C LYS A 269 -26.93 16.25 -28.69
N PRO A 270 -27.39 16.08 -27.44
CA PRO A 270 -26.60 15.90 -26.21
C PRO A 270 -25.78 14.60 -26.18
N PRO A 271 -24.74 14.51 -25.32
CA PRO A 271 -24.02 13.26 -25.09
C PRO A 271 -24.95 12.11 -24.69
N LEU A 272 -24.55 10.87 -24.97
CA LEU A 272 -25.25 9.68 -24.50
C LEU A 272 -25.16 9.60 -22.96
N GLU A 273 -26.17 9.02 -22.33
CA GLU A 273 -26.11 8.71 -20.90
C GLU A 273 -25.30 7.44 -20.64
N ASP A 274 -25.02 7.11 -19.38
CA ASP A 274 -24.40 5.81 -19.06
C ASP A 274 -25.45 4.69 -19.18
N GLY A 275 -25.03 3.54 -19.68
CA GLY A 275 -25.84 2.34 -19.85
C GLY A 275 -25.70 1.68 -21.21
N ASP A 276 -26.60 0.73 -21.47
CA ASP A 276 -26.65 0.00 -22.74
C ASP A 276 -27.34 0.82 -23.82
N HIS A 277 -26.69 0.92 -24.99
CA HIS A 277 -27.18 1.60 -26.17
C HIS A 277 -27.23 0.64 -27.35
N ASP A 278 -28.35 0.65 -28.07
CA ASP A 278 -28.51 0.01 -29.37
C ASP A 278 -28.71 1.09 -30.45
N ILE A 279 -27.60 1.47 -31.09
CA ILE A 279 -27.61 2.54 -32.09
C ILE A 279 -27.98 2.00 -33.46
N VAL A 280 -29.17 2.35 -33.92
CA VAL A 280 -29.71 1.98 -35.24
C VAL A 280 -29.72 3.20 -36.15
N LEU A 281 -29.14 3.05 -37.34
CA LEU A 281 -29.11 4.09 -38.36
C LEU A 281 -30.08 3.78 -39.50
N VAL A 282 -30.90 4.77 -39.87
CA VAL A 282 -31.86 4.67 -40.98
C VAL A 282 -31.65 5.80 -41.97
N GLU A 283 -31.31 5.47 -43.21
CA GLU A 283 -31.18 6.46 -44.27
C GLU A 283 -32.57 6.85 -44.81
N ARG A 284 -32.83 8.15 -44.99
CA ARG A 284 -34.09 8.69 -45.52
C ARG A 284 -33.84 9.64 -46.67
N ASP A 285 -34.60 9.43 -47.74
CA ASP A 285 -34.66 10.37 -48.86
C ASP A 285 -35.51 11.60 -48.45
N PRO A 286 -34.97 12.83 -48.50
CA PRO A 286 -35.65 14.02 -48.00
C PRO A 286 -36.83 14.47 -48.86
N ILE A 287 -36.94 13.97 -50.10
CA ILE A 287 -38.02 14.31 -51.03
C ILE A 287 -39.18 13.33 -50.85
N THR A 288 -38.87 12.03 -50.75
CA THR A 288 -39.91 10.99 -50.69
C THR A 288 -40.24 10.54 -49.27
N GLY A 289 -39.38 10.83 -48.29
CA GLY A 289 -39.50 10.40 -46.89
C GLY A 289 -39.34 8.89 -46.66
N LYS A 290 -39.10 8.11 -47.72
CA LYS A 290 -39.00 6.65 -47.65
C LYS A 290 -37.72 6.24 -46.91
N PRO A 291 -37.80 5.38 -45.88
CA PRO A 291 -36.63 4.85 -45.19
C PRO A 291 -35.94 3.75 -46.00
N SER A 292 -34.63 3.59 -45.79
CA SER A 292 -33.91 2.35 -46.09
C SER A 292 -34.34 1.22 -45.16
N LEU A 293 -33.87 -0.01 -45.42
CA LEU A 293 -33.81 -1.01 -44.37
C LEU A 293 -32.85 -0.53 -43.27
N PRO A 294 -33.19 -0.69 -41.98
CA PRO A 294 -32.26 -0.39 -40.90
C PRO A 294 -31.05 -1.32 -40.95
N LEU A 295 -29.88 -0.81 -40.59
CA LEU A 295 -28.71 -1.65 -40.31
C LEU A 295 -28.95 -2.48 -39.02
N PRO A 296 -28.23 -3.60 -38.83
CA PRO A 296 -28.09 -4.17 -37.49
C PRO A 296 -27.63 -3.08 -36.53
N GLY A 297 -28.22 -3.08 -35.34
CA GLY A 297 -27.87 -2.12 -34.31
C GLY A 297 -26.41 -2.23 -33.88
N PHE A 298 -25.80 -1.08 -33.60
CA PHE A 298 -24.47 -1.00 -33.01
C PHE A 298 -24.65 -1.00 -31.50
N GLU A 299 -24.43 -2.17 -30.89
CA GLU A 299 -24.43 -2.33 -29.44
C GLU A 299 -23.23 -1.57 -28.85
N LEU A 300 -23.47 -0.75 -27.83
CA LEU A 300 -22.45 0.04 -27.15
C LEU A 300 -22.84 0.15 -25.67
N VAL A 301 -21.89 -0.07 -24.76
CA VAL A 301 -22.09 0.27 -23.35
C VAL A 301 -21.33 1.54 -23.05
N VAL A 302 -22.03 2.62 -22.69
CA VAL A 302 -21.40 3.84 -22.19
C VAL A 302 -21.27 3.71 -20.68
N ASP A 303 -20.05 3.80 -20.18
CA ASP A 303 -19.75 3.69 -18.76
C ASP A 303 -18.65 4.67 -18.43
N THR A 304 -19.01 5.78 -17.79
CA THR A 304 -18.06 6.81 -17.37
C THR A 304 -17.72 6.74 -15.88
N VAL A 305 -18.23 5.72 -15.18
CA VAL A 305 -18.06 5.58 -13.74
C VAL A 305 -16.84 4.72 -13.49
N ALA A 306 -15.78 5.30 -12.95
CA ALA A 306 -14.64 4.50 -12.56
C ALA A 306 -14.95 3.61 -11.34
N PRO A 307 -14.29 2.44 -11.24
CA PRO A 307 -14.53 1.54 -10.14
C PRO A 307 -13.93 2.06 -8.84
N GLY A 308 -14.38 1.49 -7.72
CA GLY A 308 -13.81 1.78 -6.40
C GLY A 308 -12.32 1.41 -6.29
N GLN A 309 -11.64 2.02 -5.32
CA GLN A 309 -10.22 1.76 -5.02
C GLN A 309 -9.96 0.27 -4.73
N ALA A 310 -8.89 -0.29 -5.29
CA ALA A 310 -8.42 -1.63 -4.95
C ALA A 310 -7.56 -1.61 -3.68
N ALA A 311 -7.59 -2.71 -2.93
CA ALA A 311 -6.75 -2.91 -1.75
C ALA A 311 -5.73 -4.03 -1.99
N ILE A 312 -4.53 -3.87 -1.43
CA ILE A 312 -3.58 -4.97 -1.20
C ILE A 312 -3.86 -5.44 0.23
N ASP A 313 -4.42 -6.64 0.37
CA ASP A 313 -4.86 -7.16 1.67
C ASP A 313 -3.77 -8.01 2.33
N ASP A 314 -2.94 -8.70 1.54
CA ASP A 314 -1.85 -9.53 2.03
C ASP A 314 -0.74 -9.67 0.97
N LEU A 315 0.45 -10.09 1.42
CA LEU A 315 1.59 -10.44 0.60
C LEU A 315 1.99 -11.86 0.98
N HIS A 316 1.93 -12.80 0.05
CA HIS A 316 2.33 -14.18 0.33
C HIS A 316 3.72 -14.48 -0.25
N ASP A 317 4.43 -15.39 0.38
CA ASP A 317 5.64 -15.99 -0.19
C ASP A 317 5.32 -17.05 -1.27
N GLU A 318 6.37 -17.67 -1.79
CA GLU A 318 6.28 -18.73 -2.80
C GLU A 318 5.58 -20.01 -2.31
N ASP A 319 5.52 -20.22 -0.99
CA ASP A 319 4.80 -21.32 -0.34
C ASP A 319 3.33 -20.95 -0.03
N GLY A 320 2.94 -19.70 -0.28
CA GLY A 320 1.61 -19.17 -0.03
C GLY A 320 1.38 -18.69 1.40
N VAL A 321 2.44 -18.47 2.18
CA VAL A 321 2.40 -17.99 3.57
C VAL A 321 2.42 -16.46 3.61
N SER A 322 1.55 -15.85 4.41
CA SER A 322 1.49 -14.40 4.61
C SER A 322 2.78 -13.83 5.21
N ILE A 323 3.29 -12.76 4.61
CA ILE A 323 4.53 -12.05 4.95
C ILE A 323 4.24 -10.78 5.78
N ILE A 324 3.09 -10.12 5.61
CA ILE A 324 2.78 -8.86 6.33
C ILE A 324 2.21 -9.09 7.75
N ASN A 325 1.77 -10.31 8.06
CA ASN A 325 1.33 -10.75 9.38
C ASN A 325 2.09 -12.02 9.82
N PRO A 326 3.44 -11.99 9.89
CA PRO A 326 4.13 -13.08 10.55
C PRO A 326 3.73 -13.07 12.03
N PRO A 327 3.75 -14.21 12.75
CA PRO A 327 3.55 -14.19 14.20
C PRO A 327 4.51 -13.16 14.79
N SER A 328 3.96 -12.13 15.42
CA SER A 328 4.70 -11.01 16.01
C SER A 328 5.90 -11.54 16.77
N PHE A 329 7.10 -11.26 16.27
CA PHE A 329 8.32 -11.63 16.97
C PHE A 329 8.60 -10.54 18.02
N GLU A 330 8.14 -10.74 19.26
CA GLU A 330 8.55 -9.90 20.38
C GLU A 330 9.98 -10.28 20.81
N ILE A 331 10.92 -9.35 20.68
CA ILE A 331 12.24 -9.49 21.28
C ILE A 331 12.31 -8.56 22.48
N ALA A 332 12.35 -9.12 23.70
CA ALA A 332 12.62 -8.37 24.93
C ALA A 332 11.78 -7.08 25.12
N GLY A 333 10.51 -7.07 24.68
CA GLY A 333 9.62 -5.91 24.79
C GLY A 333 9.78 -4.84 23.71
N VAL A 334 10.59 -5.10 22.67
CA VAL A 334 10.67 -4.25 21.47
C VAL A 334 9.63 -4.73 20.46
N THR A 335 8.56 -3.95 20.27
CA THR A 335 7.60 -4.13 19.18
C THR A 335 8.13 -3.41 17.95
N PHE A 336 8.42 -4.13 16.87
CA PHE A 336 8.68 -3.50 15.58
C PHE A 336 7.35 -2.98 15.01
N SER A 337 6.96 -1.76 15.36
CA SER A 337 5.90 -1.03 14.65
C SER A 337 6.54 -0.15 13.59
N GLY A 338 6.77 -0.70 12.41
CA GLY A 338 7.27 0.02 11.24
C GLY A 338 6.36 -0.19 10.04
N ALA A 339 6.13 0.85 9.25
CA ALA A 339 5.40 0.82 7.98
C ALA A 339 6.10 0.01 6.87
N GLU A 340 7.23 -0.63 7.17
CA GLU A 340 8.09 -1.37 6.24
C GLU A 340 8.15 -2.84 6.65
N VAL A 341 7.96 -3.73 5.69
CA VAL A 341 7.98 -5.18 5.89
C VAL A 341 9.31 -5.73 5.41
N TYR A 342 10.10 -6.33 6.29
CA TYR A 342 11.36 -7.01 5.94
C TYR A 342 11.07 -8.49 5.64
N THR A 343 11.67 -9.03 4.58
CA THR A 343 11.50 -10.44 4.22
C THR A 343 12.67 -10.99 3.43
N ASN A 344 12.99 -12.27 3.67
CA ASN A 344 13.91 -13.04 2.84
C ASN A 344 13.22 -13.86 1.75
N LYS A 345 11.92 -13.61 1.53
CA LYS A 345 11.14 -14.26 0.48
C LYS A 345 11.07 -13.35 -0.73
N ASN A 346 11.83 -13.70 -1.77
CA ASN A 346 12.04 -12.82 -2.92
C ASN A 346 11.10 -13.07 -4.11
N LYS A 347 10.12 -13.97 -3.97
CA LYS A 347 9.06 -14.21 -4.97
C LYS A 347 7.68 -13.93 -4.36
N PRO A 348 7.32 -12.66 -4.19
CA PRO A 348 6.05 -12.31 -3.58
C PRO A 348 4.86 -12.64 -4.49
N THR A 349 3.72 -12.90 -3.85
CA THR A 349 2.40 -12.84 -4.46
C THR A 349 1.58 -11.77 -3.75
N LEU A 350 1.15 -10.74 -4.47
CA LEU A 350 0.18 -9.78 -3.95
C LEU A 350 -1.21 -10.40 -3.99
N VAL A 351 -1.97 -10.26 -2.92
CA VAL A 351 -3.38 -10.64 -2.88
C VAL A 351 -4.21 -9.48 -2.34
N GLY A 352 -5.45 -9.37 -2.80
CA GLY A 352 -6.27 -8.24 -2.41
C GLY A 352 -7.70 -8.33 -2.86
N THR A 353 -8.41 -7.22 -2.62
CA THR A 353 -9.81 -7.03 -2.96
C THR A 353 -9.98 -5.83 -3.89
N ALA A 354 -11.02 -5.89 -4.72
CA ALA A 354 -11.40 -4.85 -5.66
C ALA A 354 -12.84 -5.09 -6.15
N GLU A 355 -13.37 -4.15 -6.94
CA GLU A 355 -14.68 -4.31 -7.57
C GLU A 355 -14.71 -5.55 -8.49
N ARG A 356 -15.86 -6.24 -8.58
CA ARG A 356 -15.95 -7.50 -9.34
C ARG A 356 -15.95 -7.27 -10.84
N ASN A 357 -15.40 -8.22 -11.60
CA ASN A 357 -15.36 -8.19 -13.08
C ASN A 357 -14.60 -6.99 -13.65
N THR A 358 -13.69 -6.42 -12.86
CA THR A 358 -12.72 -5.40 -13.26
C THR A 358 -11.31 -6.01 -13.32
N PHE A 359 -10.32 -5.16 -13.57
CA PHE A 359 -8.90 -5.48 -13.58
C PHE A 359 -8.17 -4.66 -12.53
N VAL A 360 -7.11 -5.22 -11.96
CA VAL A 360 -6.19 -4.53 -11.05
C VAL A 360 -4.86 -4.37 -11.75
N ASP A 361 -4.50 -3.14 -12.07
CA ASP A 361 -3.20 -2.76 -12.58
C ASP A 361 -2.20 -2.69 -11.42
N VAL A 362 -1.10 -3.44 -11.51
CA VAL A 362 -0.09 -3.56 -10.45
C VAL A 362 1.14 -2.74 -10.79
N TYR A 363 1.58 -1.92 -9.84
CA TYR A 363 2.73 -1.04 -9.98
C TYR A 363 3.82 -1.40 -8.98
N LEU A 364 5.07 -1.46 -9.45
CA LEU A 364 6.29 -1.61 -8.65
C LEU A 364 7.18 -0.40 -8.88
N ASN A 365 7.55 0.32 -7.82
CA ASN A 365 8.36 1.54 -7.90
C ASN A 365 7.81 2.56 -8.91
N ASN A 366 6.47 2.66 -8.99
CA ASN A 366 5.69 3.51 -9.90
C ASN A 366 5.66 3.09 -11.38
N GLU A 367 6.19 1.93 -11.73
CA GLU A 367 6.07 1.36 -13.07
C GLU A 367 5.01 0.25 -13.08
N LYS A 368 4.09 0.27 -14.07
CA LYS A 368 3.11 -0.81 -14.24
C LYS A 368 3.86 -2.09 -14.64
N VAL A 369 3.85 -3.08 -13.75
CA VAL A 369 4.53 -4.37 -13.96
C VAL A 369 3.56 -5.48 -14.38
N GLY A 370 2.26 -5.28 -14.20
CA GLY A 370 1.29 -6.26 -14.63
C GLY A 370 -0.15 -5.90 -14.31
N GLU A 371 -1.00 -6.91 -14.44
CA GLU A 371 -2.44 -6.80 -14.33
C GLU A 371 -3.03 -8.11 -13.81
N ALA A 372 -4.05 -8.03 -12.97
CA ALA A 372 -4.79 -9.17 -12.44
C ALA A 372 -6.30 -8.99 -12.63
N GLU A 373 -7.01 -10.05 -13.00
CA GLU A 373 -8.47 -10.03 -13.05
C GLU A 373 -9.08 -10.15 -11.65
N VAL A 374 -10.14 -9.40 -11.40
CA VAL A 374 -10.92 -9.53 -10.15
C VAL A 374 -12.03 -10.54 -10.36
N ASN A 375 -12.01 -11.60 -9.55
CA ASN A 375 -12.97 -12.69 -9.68
C ASN A 375 -14.39 -12.29 -9.19
N ALA A 376 -15.33 -13.21 -9.36
CA ALA A 376 -16.73 -13.02 -8.94
C ALA A 376 -16.93 -12.84 -7.43
N GLN A 377 -15.92 -13.15 -6.60
CA GLN A 377 -15.95 -12.90 -5.16
C GLN A 377 -15.48 -11.49 -4.80
N GLY A 378 -14.80 -10.79 -5.71
CA GLY A 378 -14.20 -9.47 -5.47
C GLY A 378 -12.75 -9.57 -4.99
N THR A 379 -12.08 -10.71 -5.23
CA THR A 379 -10.68 -10.90 -4.87
C THR A 379 -9.81 -11.05 -6.10
N TRP A 380 -8.55 -10.65 -5.97
CA TRP A 380 -7.54 -10.74 -7.03
C TRP A 380 -6.22 -11.24 -6.45
N ARG A 381 -5.36 -11.77 -7.33
CA ARG A 381 -4.02 -12.24 -6.97
C ARG A 381 -3.04 -11.96 -8.10
N PHE A 382 -1.84 -11.52 -7.76
CA PHE A 382 -0.76 -11.25 -8.69
C PHE A 382 0.55 -11.90 -8.22
N PRO A 383 0.90 -13.10 -8.73
CA PRO A 383 2.21 -13.69 -8.48
C PRO A 383 3.27 -13.02 -9.37
N PHE A 384 4.39 -12.59 -8.77
CA PHE A 384 5.49 -12.07 -9.56
C PHE A 384 6.16 -13.21 -10.36
N PRO A 385 6.39 -13.03 -11.68
CA PRO A 385 6.91 -14.10 -12.53
C PRO A 385 8.37 -14.44 -12.20
N ASP A 386 9.16 -13.43 -11.83
CA ASP A 386 10.58 -13.56 -11.50
C ASP A 386 10.83 -13.18 -10.03
N ALA A 387 11.93 -13.70 -9.48
CA ALA A 387 12.41 -13.26 -8.18
C ALA A 387 12.85 -11.80 -8.24
N LEU A 388 12.42 -11.01 -7.26
CA LEU A 388 12.93 -9.68 -7.01
C LEU A 388 14.32 -9.79 -6.36
N ALA A 389 15.18 -8.81 -6.59
CA ALA A 389 16.51 -8.78 -5.99
C ALA A 389 16.44 -8.26 -4.54
N ASP A 390 17.55 -8.31 -3.82
CA ASP A 390 17.65 -7.63 -2.53
C ASP A 390 17.59 -6.11 -2.77
N ASP A 391 16.50 -5.48 -2.33
CA ASP A 391 16.26 -4.03 -2.44
C ASP A 391 15.01 -3.61 -1.63
N ARG A 392 14.79 -2.29 -1.57
CA ARG A 392 13.54 -1.68 -1.11
C ARG A 392 12.58 -1.54 -2.29
N TYR A 393 11.39 -2.10 -2.15
CA TYR A 393 10.31 -2.03 -3.14
C TYR A 393 9.07 -1.32 -2.59
N SER A 394 8.40 -0.56 -3.44
CA SER A 394 7.10 0.06 -3.15
C SER A 394 6.07 -0.42 -4.17
N PHE A 395 5.01 -1.07 -3.68
CA PHE A 395 3.89 -1.51 -4.48
C PHE A 395 2.68 -0.59 -4.30
N HIS A 396 1.94 -0.37 -5.37
CA HIS A 396 0.56 0.09 -5.29
C HIS A 396 -0.25 -0.53 -6.42
N VAL A 397 -1.57 -0.47 -6.30
CA VAL A 397 -2.49 -1.02 -7.31
C VAL A 397 -3.57 -0.02 -7.69
N VAL A 398 -4.07 -0.13 -8.92
CA VAL A 398 -5.17 0.70 -9.45
C VAL A 398 -6.24 -0.22 -10.02
N ASN A 399 -7.48 -0.08 -9.56
CA ASN A 399 -8.60 -0.81 -10.14
C ASN A 399 -9.03 -0.15 -11.47
N ARG A 400 -9.40 -0.94 -12.47
CA ARG A 400 -9.81 -0.46 -13.80
C ARG A 400 -10.91 -1.33 -14.36
N ASP A 401 -12.01 -0.72 -14.78
CA ASP A 401 -13.15 -1.45 -15.35
C ASP A 401 -12.92 -1.86 -16.82
N LYS A 402 -13.97 -2.38 -17.46
CA LYS A 402 -13.94 -2.80 -18.86
C LYS A 402 -13.99 -1.64 -19.85
N ALA A 403 -14.59 -0.51 -19.46
CA ALA A 403 -14.58 0.72 -20.26
C ALA A 403 -13.20 1.37 -20.28
N GLY A 404 -12.35 1.03 -19.31
CA GLY A 404 -11.01 1.55 -19.12
C GLY A 404 -10.96 2.71 -18.13
N ASN A 405 -12.04 2.99 -17.40
CA ASN A 405 -12.00 3.99 -16.33
C ASN A 405 -11.13 3.46 -15.19
N ALA A 406 -10.23 4.30 -14.68
CA ALA A 406 -9.34 3.96 -13.57
C ALA A 406 -9.90 4.53 -12.26
N GLY A 407 -9.92 3.70 -11.22
CA GLY A 407 -10.15 4.13 -9.85
C GLY A 407 -8.93 4.84 -9.26
N LEU A 408 -9.01 5.18 -7.97
CA LEU A 408 -7.86 5.71 -7.25
C LEU A 408 -6.77 4.64 -7.01
N PRO A 409 -5.48 5.02 -6.98
CA PRO A 409 -4.41 4.14 -6.51
C PRO A 409 -4.59 3.75 -5.05
N SER A 410 -4.23 2.52 -4.67
CA SER A 410 -4.15 2.08 -3.28
C SER A 410 -3.09 2.85 -2.47
N SER A 411 -3.11 2.71 -1.14
CA SER A 411 -1.93 3.02 -0.32
C SER A 411 -0.71 2.23 -0.79
N GLN A 412 0.49 2.78 -0.56
CA GLN A 412 1.73 2.08 -0.86
C GLN A 412 2.01 0.97 0.16
N LEU A 413 2.40 -0.20 -0.32
CA LEU A 413 3.00 -1.26 0.47
C LEU A 413 4.52 -1.23 0.22
N THR A 414 5.28 -0.86 1.25
CA THR A 414 6.75 -0.90 1.18
C THR A 414 7.27 -2.20 1.78
N ILE A 415 8.10 -2.91 1.00
CA ILE A 415 8.84 -4.08 1.48
C ILE A 415 10.32 -3.90 1.27
N ILE A 416 11.11 -4.57 2.09
CA ILE A 416 12.56 -4.67 1.95
C ILE A 416 12.86 -6.16 1.81
N ILE A 417 13.36 -6.53 0.64
CA ILE A 417 13.81 -7.88 0.37
C ILE A 417 15.30 -7.93 0.72
N ASP A 418 15.64 -8.88 1.57
CA ASP A 418 17.00 -9.19 1.94
C ASP A 418 17.12 -10.70 2.08
N THR A 419 17.84 -11.33 1.16
CA THR A 419 18.07 -12.79 1.14
C THR A 419 19.46 -13.16 1.63
N THR A 420 20.22 -12.18 2.11
CA THR A 420 21.61 -12.35 2.50
C THR A 420 21.71 -12.61 3.99
N ALA A 421 22.32 -13.74 4.37
CA ALA A 421 22.62 -14.00 5.77
C ALA A 421 23.67 -13.01 6.30
N PRO A 422 23.54 -12.53 7.56
CA PRO A 422 24.56 -11.70 8.18
C PRO A 422 25.92 -12.40 8.27
N ALA A 423 26.99 -11.64 8.49
CA ALA A 423 28.26 -12.22 8.91
C ALA A 423 28.18 -12.81 10.33
N GLU A 424 29.05 -13.78 10.62
CA GLU A 424 29.18 -14.41 11.94
C GLU A 424 29.42 -13.37 13.05
N PRO A 425 28.58 -13.33 14.12
CA PRO A 425 28.85 -12.48 15.27
C PRO A 425 30.04 -13.01 16.06
N VAL A 426 30.75 -12.09 16.72
CA VAL A 426 31.96 -12.39 17.51
C VAL A 426 31.67 -12.21 18.99
N ILE A 427 31.87 -13.26 19.80
CA ILE A 427 31.93 -13.15 21.26
C ILE A 427 33.24 -12.48 21.64
N THR A 428 33.17 -11.35 22.35
CA THR A 428 34.34 -10.56 22.74
C THR A 428 34.68 -10.70 24.22
N GLU A 429 33.69 -10.94 25.07
CA GLU A 429 33.88 -10.98 26.52
C GLU A 429 32.83 -11.88 27.18
N ILE A 430 33.27 -12.60 28.22
CA ILE A 430 32.41 -13.33 29.15
C ILE A 430 32.65 -12.71 30.52
N ASN A 431 31.60 -12.19 31.15
CA ASN A 431 31.67 -11.52 32.44
C ASN A 431 30.94 -12.33 33.51
N ASP A 432 31.57 -12.46 34.67
CA ASP A 432 30.92 -12.85 35.92
C ASP A 432 29.94 -11.74 36.35
N SER A 433 28.88 -12.08 37.08
CA SER A 433 27.93 -11.23 37.81
C SER A 433 28.56 -10.05 38.58
N THR A 434 29.85 -10.13 38.93
CA THR A 434 30.62 -9.03 39.53
C THR A 434 31.15 -8.00 38.51
N GLY A 435 30.94 -8.24 37.22
CA GLY A 435 31.41 -7.43 36.09
C GLY A 435 32.88 -7.67 35.71
N ALA A 436 33.53 -8.66 36.31
CA ALA A 436 34.92 -9.00 36.00
C ALA A 436 34.99 -9.98 34.80
N PRO A 437 35.92 -9.76 33.84
CA PRO A 437 36.13 -10.70 32.75
C PRO A 437 36.60 -12.06 33.28
N VAL A 438 36.05 -13.14 32.73
CA VAL A 438 36.45 -14.51 33.05
C VAL A 438 37.82 -14.80 32.44
N SER A 439 38.88 -14.66 33.24
CA SER A 439 40.26 -14.88 32.81
C SER A 439 40.63 -16.37 32.89
N GLY A 440 40.70 -17.04 31.73
CA GLY A 440 41.15 -18.43 31.63
C GLY A 440 40.06 -19.43 31.25
N GLY A 441 38.82 -18.97 31.04
CA GLY A 441 37.71 -19.79 30.53
C GLY A 441 36.84 -20.46 31.59
N SER A 442 37.11 -20.29 32.90
CA SER A 442 36.30 -20.86 33.99
C SER A 442 35.73 -19.80 34.95
N THR A 443 34.48 -19.97 35.36
CA THR A 443 33.75 -19.07 36.28
C THR A 443 32.92 -19.86 37.30
N ASN A 444 32.70 -19.28 38.49
CA ASN A 444 31.79 -19.82 39.50
C ASN A 444 30.38 -19.20 39.43
N ASP A 445 30.16 -18.30 38.46
CA ASP A 445 28.86 -17.71 38.18
C ASP A 445 28.09 -18.56 37.16
N ARG A 446 26.84 -18.89 37.51
CA ARG A 446 25.97 -19.74 36.71
C ARG A 446 25.13 -18.96 35.69
N GLU A 447 25.07 -17.63 35.82
CA GLU A 447 24.32 -16.73 34.94
C GLU A 447 25.24 -15.64 34.35
N PRO A 448 26.38 -16.02 33.74
CA PRO A 448 27.33 -15.03 33.24
C PRO A 448 26.71 -14.18 32.12
N VAL A 449 27.28 -13.00 31.93
CA VAL A 449 26.87 -12.07 30.88
C VAL A 449 27.88 -12.11 29.74
N ILE A 450 27.39 -12.46 28.56
CA ILE A 450 28.20 -12.61 27.36
C ILE A 450 28.03 -11.37 26.49
N LYS A 451 29.15 -10.77 26.08
CA LYS A 451 29.18 -9.62 25.19
C LYS A 451 29.85 -9.99 23.87
N GLY A 452 29.44 -9.28 22.82
CA GLY A 452 30.03 -9.46 21.51
C GLY A 452 29.76 -8.32 20.57
N THR A 453 30.16 -8.54 19.32
CA THR A 453 29.98 -7.62 18.20
C THR A 453 29.37 -8.34 17.01
N ALA A 454 28.67 -7.59 16.16
CA ALA A 454 28.14 -7.98 14.87
C ALA A 454 28.37 -6.81 13.88
N GLU A 455 28.01 -6.99 12.62
CA GLU A 455 28.08 -5.90 11.65
C GLU A 455 27.10 -4.78 12.03
N PRO A 456 27.51 -3.50 12.03
CA PRO A 456 26.61 -2.39 12.40
C PRO A 456 25.36 -2.24 11.50
N SER A 457 25.37 -2.82 10.30
CA SER A 457 24.18 -2.91 9.43
C SER A 457 23.06 -3.75 10.06
N GLU A 458 23.40 -4.65 10.97
CA GLU A 458 22.49 -5.57 11.65
C GLU A 458 21.82 -4.96 12.89
N VAL A 459 21.79 -3.64 13.02
CA VAL A 459 21.11 -2.97 14.15
C VAL A 459 19.67 -3.47 14.31
N GLY A 460 19.34 -3.97 15.49
CA GLY A 460 18.05 -4.58 15.81
C GLY A 460 17.90 -6.05 15.39
N ALA A 461 18.92 -6.68 14.80
CA ALA A 461 18.96 -8.12 14.58
C ALA A 461 18.99 -8.87 15.92
N LYS A 462 18.44 -10.08 15.92
CA LYS A 462 18.36 -10.95 17.10
C LYS A 462 19.67 -11.72 17.26
N ILE A 463 20.21 -11.76 18.48
CA ILE A 463 21.24 -12.70 18.90
C ILE A 463 20.61 -13.81 19.73
N GLU A 464 20.97 -15.06 19.45
CA GLU A 464 20.68 -16.23 20.29
C GLU A 464 22.01 -16.85 20.73
N LEU A 465 22.18 -17.11 22.03
CA LEU A 465 23.27 -17.94 22.53
C LEU A 465 22.80 -19.37 22.72
N ARG A 466 23.61 -20.33 22.28
CA ARG A 466 23.30 -21.77 22.34
C ARG A 466 24.49 -22.56 22.87
N ASP A 467 24.21 -23.72 23.46
CA ASP A 467 25.24 -24.70 23.82
C ASP A 467 25.60 -25.63 22.64
N GLN A 468 26.54 -26.56 22.87
CA GLN A 468 26.96 -27.57 21.89
C GLN A 468 25.83 -28.49 21.39
N ASP A 469 24.75 -28.64 22.17
CA ASP A 469 23.60 -29.48 21.85
C ASP A 469 22.48 -28.68 21.15
N GLY A 470 22.67 -27.37 20.97
CA GLY A 470 21.75 -26.45 20.31
C GLY A 470 20.67 -25.87 21.24
N ASN A 471 20.75 -26.11 22.55
CA ASN A 471 19.79 -25.56 23.52
C ASN A 471 19.96 -24.03 23.62
N LEU A 472 18.86 -23.29 23.71
CA LEU A 472 18.88 -21.84 23.86
C LEU A 472 19.30 -21.47 25.29
N LEU A 473 20.34 -20.66 25.42
CA LEU A 473 20.89 -20.17 26.68
C LEU A 473 20.52 -18.71 26.97
N GLY A 474 20.12 -17.95 25.96
CA GLY A 474 19.73 -16.55 26.11
C GLY A 474 19.53 -15.87 24.76
N THR A 475 18.96 -14.67 24.79
CA THR A 475 18.74 -13.84 23.60
C THR A 475 19.11 -12.39 23.86
N GLY A 476 19.60 -11.70 22.84
CA GLY A 476 19.89 -10.27 22.84
C GLY A 476 19.57 -9.63 21.51
N VAL A 477 19.94 -8.36 21.38
CA VAL A 477 19.78 -7.57 20.16
C VAL A 477 21.07 -6.81 19.86
N VAL A 478 21.34 -6.60 18.58
CA VAL A 478 22.45 -5.76 18.12
C VAL A 478 22.06 -4.29 18.26
N ASP A 479 22.90 -3.48 18.91
CA ASP A 479 22.71 -2.05 19.07
C ASP A 479 23.15 -1.24 17.82
N ALA A 480 23.03 0.09 17.88
CA ALA A 480 23.35 0.97 16.74
C ALA A 480 24.84 1.02 16.41
N GLU A 481 25.70 0.62 17.35
CA GLU A 481 27.14 0.54 17.20
C GLU A 481 27.61 -0.87 16.78
N GLY A 482 26.69 -1.83 16.67
CA GLY A 482 27.00 -3.22 16.34
C GLY A 482 27.40 -4.09 17.53
N ASN A 483 27.23 -3.62 18.77
CA ASN A 483 27.49 -4.44 19.96
C ASN A 483 26.23 -5.17 20.40
N TRP A 484 26.42 -6.24 21.17
CA TRP A 484 25.32 -6.95 21.79
C TRP A 484 25.75 -7.53 23.15
N GLU A 485 24.77 -7.76 24.01
CA GLU A 485 24.95 -8.33 25.35
C GLU A 485 23.80 -9.30 25.63
N VAL A 486 24.13 -10.47 26.19
CA VAL A 486 23.18 -11.53 26.52
C VAL A 486 23.51 -12.07 27.91
N ALA A 487 22.57 -11.96 28.83
CA ALA A 487 22.63 -12.68 30.10
C ALA A 487 22.18 -14.13 29.88
N ILE A 488 22.98 -15.09 30.36
CA ILE A 488 22.60 -16.50 30.31
C ILE A 488 21.44 -16.76 31.28
N SER A 489 20.37 -17.35 30.77
CA SER A 489 19.21 -17.77 31.55
C SER A 489 18.48 -18.91 30.84
N PRO A 490 18.19 -20.04 31.53
CA PRO A 490 18.38 -20.27 32.97
C PRO A 490 19.84 -20.53 33.38
N ALA A 491 20.11 -20.45 34.69
CA ALA A 491 21.42 -20.74 35.29
C ALA A 491 21.99 -22.09 34.84
N LEU A 492 23.23 -22.08 34.35
CA LEU A 492 23.97 -23.28 33.93
C LEU A 492 24.36 -24.15 35.12
N GLU A 493 24.54 -25.45 34.91
CA GLU A 493 25.08 -26.38 35.91
C GLU A 493 26.60 -26.50 35.79
N GLU A 494 27.25 -27.09 36.79
CA GLU A 494 28.67 -27.47 36.76
C GLU A 494 29.04 -28.20 35.45
N GLY A 495 30.11 -27.77 34.79
CA GLY A 495 30.65 -28.45 33.61
C GLY A 495 31.17 -27.53 32.52
N ASN A 496 31.52 -28.14 31.38
CA ASN A 496 32.05 -27.46 30.20
C ASN A 496 30.97 -27.25 29.15
N TYR A 497 30.91 -26.03 28.61
CA TYR A 497 29.98 -25.61 27.57
C TYR A 497 30.76 -25.02 26.39
N ASP A 498 30.31 -25.33 25.17
CA ASP A 498 30.73 -24.62 23.97
C ASP A 498 29.63 -23.62 23.60
N ILE A 499 29.89 -22.34 23.84
CA ILE A 499 28.93 -21.26 23.60
C ILE A 499 29.00 -20.84 22.14
N ILE A 500 27.86 -20.91 21.47
CA ILE A 500 27.68 -20.54 20.06
C ILE A 500 26.72 -19.35 20.00
N ALA A 501 27.10 -18.31 19.26
CA ALA A 501 26.21 -17.20 18.94
C ALA A 501 25.58 -17.41 17.56
N VAL A 502 24.27 -17.16 17.44
CA VAL A 502 23.53 -17.16 16.18
C VAL A 502 22.84 -15.82 16.03
N ILE A 503 23.12 -15.11 14.94
CA ILE A 503 22.41 -13.89 14.60
C ILE A 503 21.30 -14.19 13.60
N THR A 504 20.15 -13.54 13.76
CA THR A 504 19.05 -13.52 12.80
C THR A 504 18.72 -12.07 12.47
N ASP A 505 18.82 -11.67 11.22
CA ASP A 505 18.51 -10.30 10.78
C ASP A 505 17.00 -10.00 10.82
N LYS A 506 16.63 -8.79 10.40
CA LYS A 506 15.23 -8.34 10.35
C LYS A 506 14.39 -9.08 9.30
N ALA A 507 15.01 -9.57 8.23
CA ALA A 507 14.36 -10.30 7.15
C ALA A 507 14.19 -11.80 7.47
N GLY A 508 14.83 -12.27 8.54
CA GLY A 508 14.80 -13.64 9.02
C GLY A 508 15.96 -14.52 8.51
N ASN A 509 16.98 -13.95 7.85
CA ASN A 509 18.18 -14.71 7.49
C ASN A 509 19.03 -14.96 8.74
N LYS A 510 19.67 -16.12 8.78
CA LYS A 510 20.46 -16.57 9.93
C LYS A 510 21.89 -16.82 9.51
N THR A 511 22.84 -16.56 10.39
CA THR A 511 24.20 -17.05 10.21
C THR A 511 24.27 -18.57 10.22
N GLU A 512 25.26 -19.10 9.51
CA GLU A 512 25.81 -20.42 9.79
C GLU A 512 26.43 -20.44 11.20
N MET A 513 26.57 -21.62 11.82
CA MET A 513 27.07 -21.76 13.20
C MET A 513 28.41 -21.04 13.41
N THR A 514 28.51 -20.17 14.42
CA THR A 514 29.75 -19.46 14.77
C THR A 514 30.80 -20.40 15.36
N THR A 515 32.06 -19.94 15.38
CA THR A 515 33.13 -20.62 16.10
C THR A 515 32.80 -20.69 17.60
N PRO A 516 32.68 -21.90 18.20
CA PRO A 516 32.30 -22.01 19.60
C PRO A 516 33.36 -21.45 20.55
N VAL A 517 32.91 -20.82 21.63
CA VAL A 517 33.77 -20.32 22.72
C VAL A 517 33.54 -21.17 23.97
N GLY A 518 34.60 -21.79 24.47
CA GLY A 518 34.54 -22.63 25.67
C GLY A 518 34.28 -21.83 26.94
N LEU A 519 33.39 -22.35 27.78
CA LEU A 519 33.05 -21.83 29.10
C LEU A 519 32.97 -23.00 30.10
N GLU A 520 33.76 -22.95 31.17
CA GLU A 520 33.69 -23.88 32.28
C GLU A 520 32.96 -23.23 33.46
N ILE A 521 31.91 -23.89 33.95
CA ILE A 521 31.23 -23.57 35.20
C ILE A 521 31.84 -24.45 36.29
N ASP A 522 32.64 -23.83 37.16
CA ASP A 522 33.33 -24.46 38.30
C ASP A 522 32.78 -23.89 39.62
N LEU A 523 31.90 -24.66 40.25
CA LEU A 523 31.31 -24.39 41.56
C LEU A 523 32.06 -25.13 42.68
N SER A 524 33.15 -25.82 42.34
CA SER A 524 33.95 -26.54 43.31
C SER A 524 34.70 -25.54 44.20
N ALA A 525 34.44 -25.61 45.50
CA ALA A 525 35.24 -24.85 46.45
C ALA A 525 36.68 -25.41 46.42
N PRO A 526 37.71 -24.57 46.55
CA PRO A 526 39.07 -25.04 46.74
C PRO A 526 39.11 -26.08 47.85
N GLU A 527 39.91 -27.13 47.67
CA GLU A 527 40.14 -28.07 48.76
C GLU A 527 40.58 -27.26 49.99
N LEU A 528 39.92 -27.52 51.14
CA LEU A 528 40.43 -27.02 52.41
C LEU A 528 41.90 -27.41 52.47
N PRO A 529 42.80 -26.51 52.94
CA PRO A 529 44.14 -26.93 53.33
C PRO A 529 43.94 -28.17 54.20
N GLY A 530 44.43 -29.32 53.73
CA GLY A 530 43.98 -30.59 54.26
C GLY A 530 44.00 -30.57 55.78
N ASP A 531 43.06 -31.25 56.43
CA ASP A 531 43.11 -31.53 57.87
C ASP A 531 44.27 -32.49 58.23
N GLY A 532 45.34 -32.43 57.43
CA GLY A 532 46.46 -33.31 57.33
C GLY A 532 46.78 -33.85 58.69
N ASN A 533 46.51 -35.15 58.84
CA ASN A 533 47.08 -35.97 59.89
C ASN A 533 48.39 -35.35 60.35
N VAL A 534 48.34 -34.75 61.55
CA VAL A 534 49.45 -34.11 62.25
C VAL A 534 50.74 -34.89 62.00
N GLY A 535 51.59 -34.42 61.08
CA GLY A 535 52.72 -35.24 60.65
C GLY A 535 53.58 -34.79 59.45
N MET A 536 53.15 -33.86 58.60
CA MET A 536 54.05 -33.26 57.58
C MET A 536 54.40 -31.80 57.93
N PRO A 537 55.68 -31.41 57.90
CA PRO A 537 56.11 -30.06 58.22
C PRO A 537 55.85 -29.13 57.02
N GLY A 538 54.96 -28.16 57.19
CA GLY A 538 54.75 -27.08 56.23
C GLY A 538 53.37 -26.43 56.23
N ASP A 539 52.31 -27.15 56.58
CA ASP A 539 50.96 -26.73 56.14
C ASP A 539 49.96 -26.47 57.30
N ALA A 540 50.46 -26.34 58.53
CA ALA A 540 49.68 -25.98 59.72
C ALA A 540 50.16 -24.65 60.31
N LEU A 541 49.36 -24.01 61.19
CA LEU A 541 49.91 -23.07 62.17
C LEU A 541 51.04 -23.80 62.90
N GLU A 542 52.29 -23.44 62.61
CA GLU A 542 53.47 -24.14 63.13
C GLU A 542 53.61 -23.89 64.64
N GLY A 543 53.08 -22.77 65.11
CA GLY A 543 53.12 -22.35 66.50
C GLY A 543 52.88 -20.87 66.65
N ALA A 544 53.20 -20.36 67.84
CA ALA A 544 53.24 -18.93 68.09
C ALA A 544 54.51 -18.55 68.86
N TRP A 545 54.88 -17.28 68.84
CA TRP A 545 55.94 -16.75 69.67
C TRP A 545 55.35 -16.01 70.87
N ASP A 546 55.72 -16.44 72.07
CA ASP A 546 55.37 -15.81 73.35
C ASP A 546 56.52 -14.90 73.80
N ASN A 547 56.23 -13.63 74.08
CA ASN A 547 57.22 -12.66 74.54
C ASN A 547 57.03 -12.18 76.00
N VAL A 548 56.20 -12.85 76.80
CA VAL A 548 55.84 -12.42 78.16
C VAL A 548 56.39 -13.38 79.23
N GLU A 549 57.28 -12.92 80.11
CA GLU A 549 57.76 -13.75 81.25
C GLU A 549 56.61 -14.25 82.16
N PRO A 550 56.72 -15.46 82.76
CA PRO A 550 57.92 -16.30 82.82
C PRO A 550 58.12 -17.25 81.65
N GLN A 551 57.17 -17.34 80.70
CA GLN A 551 57.25 -18.25 79.56
C GLN A 551 57.55 -17.42 78.30
N THR A 552 58.77 -17.49 77.78
CA THR A 552 59.14 -16.77 76.55
C THR A 552 59.73 -17.75 75.52
N GLY A 553 59.50 -17.48 74.24
CA GLY A 553 59.99 -18.28 73.12
C GLY A 553 58.87 -18.89 72.27
N TRP A 554 59.26 -19.81 71.39
CA TRP A 554 58.33 -20.53 70.51
C TRP A 554 57.46 -21.52 71.29
N ILE A 555 56.16 -21.54 71.01
CA ILE A 555 55.19 -22.47 71.59
C ILE A 555 54.54 -23.31 70.48
N ASP A 556 54.50 -24.62 70.69
CA ASP A 556 53.85 -25.56 69.78
C ASP A 556 52.32 -25.44 69.90
N PRO A 557 51.56 -25.80 68.84
CA PRO A 557 50.10 -25.79 68.86
C PRO A 557 49.51 -26.51 70.08
N ALA A 558 48.44 -25.95 70.65
CA ALA A 558 47.78 -26.40 71.90
C ALA A 558 48.58 -26.23 73.21
N THR A 559 49.75 -25.58 73.18
CA THR A 559 50.45 -25.15 74.41
C THR A 559 49.84 -23.85 74.97
N PRO A 560 49.44 -23.78 76.25
CA PRO A 560 48.97 -22.53 76.86
C PRO A 560 50.08 -21.46 76.88
N THR A 561 49.68 -20.20 76.73
CA THR A 561 50.57 -19.02 76.77
C THR A 561 49.99 -17.97 77.73
N ASN A 562 50.87 -17.22 78.38
CA ASN A 562 50.53 -16.05 79.20
C ASN A 562 50.61 -14.73 78.41
N ASP A 563 51.02 -14.78 77.14
CA ASP A 563 50.90 -13.66 76.21
C ASP A 563 49.45 -13.56 75.70
N ALA A 564 48.84 -12.40 75.90
CA ALA A 564 47.50 -12.12 75.40
C ALA A 564 47.48 -11.77 73.90
N ARG A 565 48.66 -11.61 73.27
CA ARG A 565 48.85 -11.28 71.86
C ARG A 565 50.07 -12.01 71.26
N PRO A 566 50.09 -13.36 71.29
CA PRO A 566 51.19 -14.11 70.73
C PRO A 566 51.27 -13.89 69.20
N GLU A 567 52.49 -13.87 68.66
CA GLU A 567 52.70 -13.75 67.21
C GLU A 567 52.63 -15.14 66.56
N PHE A 568 51.58 -15.39 65.77
CA PHE A 568 51.43 -16.67 65.06
C PHE A 568 52.34 -16.73 63.83
N ARG A 569 52.90 -17.92 63.57
CA ARG A 569 53.56 -18.22 62.29
C ARG A 569 53.05 -19.55 61.75
N GLY A 570 52.86 -19.57 60.43
CA GLY A 570 52.62 -20.77 59.64
C GLY A 570 53.16 -20.53 58.23
N ALA A 571 53.45 -21.59 57.50
CA ALA A 571 53.69 -21.50 56.07
C ALA A 571 52.32 -21.57 55.37
N GLY A 572 51.85 -20.41 54.90
CA GLY A 572 50.82 -20.37 53.87
C GLY A 572 51.50 -20.45 52.51
N LEU A 573 50.93 -21.24 51.60
CA LEU A 573 51.21 -21.07 50.16
C LEU A 573 50.48 -19.83 49.64
#